data_AF-M4SWA6-F1
#
_entry.id   AF-M4SWA6-F1
#
_cell.length_a   1.000
_cell.length_b   1.000
_cell.length_c   1.000
_cell.angle_alpha   90.00
_cell.angle_beta   90.00
_cell.angle_gamma   90.00
#
_symmetry.space_group_name_H-M   'P 1'
#
loop_
_entity.id
_entity.type
_entity.pdbx_description
1 polymer ?
#
loop_
_entity_poly.entity_id
_entity_poly.type
_entity_poly.pdbx_seq_one_letter_code
_entity_poly.pdbx_strand_id
1 'polypeptide(L)'
;MHSQILAKLFIKLVLIAIFTVGSANSAGENAKEFRDLCVIYKLLTAVPPEPKMAAIGTATTEETAKNRMKTILAKIVNLNLTAAEPQMNEALKAKEKYGTAAKLQEESSPVKNLFAGIDSNLLDAMIKDYNDLQTNSDKLKEFNKDYGLPLSESKRKILKPQLARLANEAAKINEGVTSLDTTIKQTRLQLRKDLLTALYGKAAAPTINALTDPNALLTALPATQFPWDDSSTRAATCAKASNNAGKPGAALATDLVCLCVISHSAQDNTCGTAQAVTGDFSGGFGESAESRSGI
;
A
#
# COMPACT_ATOMS: atom_id res chain seq x y z
N MET A 1 7.27 -16.30 6.82
CA MET A 1 6.56 -17.02 7.92
C MET A 1 6.65 -16.29 9.26
N HIS A 2 7.81 -15.82 9.71
CA HIS A 2 7.97 -15.15 11.02
C HIS A 2 7.19 -13.82 11.18
N SER A 3 7.12 -12.98 10.13
CA SER A 3 6.42 -11.68 10.21
C SER A 3 4.89 -11.80 10.36
N GLN A 4 4.28 -12.81 9.74
CA GLN A 4 2.83 -13.09 9.87
C GLN A 4 2.45 -13.61 11.26
N ILE A 5 3.36 -14.31 11.94
CA ILE A 5 3.15 -14.81 13.30
C ILE A 5 3.20 -13.64 14.29
N LEU A 6 4.15 -12.71 14.12
CA LEU A 6 4.27 -11.51 14.94
C LEU A 6 3.07 -10.55 14.80
N ALA A 7 2.59 -10.30 13.57
CA ALA A 7 1.41 -9.47 13.35
C ALA A 7 0.15 -10.06 14.01
N LYS A 8 -0.05 -11.38 13.91
CA LYS A 8 -1.16 -12.10 14.55
C LYS A 8 -1.06 -12.11 16.07
N LEU A 9 0.15 -12.21 16.63
CA LEU A 9 0.38 -12.13 18.08
C LEU A 9 0.13 -10.73 18.61
N PHE A 10 0.57 -9.69 17.89
CA PHE A 10 0.38 -8.30 18.30
C PHE A 10 -1.11 -7.90 18.30
N ILE A 11 -1.86 -8.28 17.26
CA ILE A 11 -3.32 -8.07 17.20
C ILE A 11 -4.02 -8.78 18.37
N LYS A 12 -3.66 -10.03 18.67
CA LYS A 12 -4.25 -10.77 19.81
C LYS A 12 -3.92 -10.14 21.16
N LEU A 13 -2.70 -9.65 21.36
CA LEU A 13 -2.28 -8.98 22.60
C LEU A 13 -3.00 -7.66 22.83
N VAL A 14 -3.18 -6.86 21.77
CA VAL A 14 -3.94 -5.60 21.85
C VAL A 14 -5.42 -5.87 22.15
N LEU A 15 -6.02 -6.93 21.58
CA LEU A 15 -7.42 -7.28 21.83
C LEU A 15 -7.66 -7.80 23.26
N ILE A 16 -6.75 -8.61 23.82
CA ILE A 16 -6.91 -9.17 25.18
C ILE A 16 -6.88 -8.10 26.27
N ALA A 17 -6.08 -7.04 26.10
CA ALA A 17 -5.96 -5.96 27.09
C ALA A 17 -7.26 -5.12 27.23
N ILE A 18 -8.15 -5.17 26.24
CA ILE A 18 -9.35 -4.31 26.19
C ILE A 18 -10.56 -4.97 26.90
N PHE A 19 -10.64 -6.30 26.97
CA PHE A 19 -11.85 -7.02 27.42
C PHE A 19 -11.90 -7.36 28.93
N THR A 20 -11.27 -6.58 29.80
CA THR A 20 -11.45 -6.76 31.26
C THR A 20 -12.31 -5.64 31.83
N VAL A 21 -13.57 -5.96 32.20
CA VAL A 21 -14.33 -5.58 33.42
C VAL A 21 -15.84 -5.85 33.20
N GLY A 22 -16.54 -6.17 34.30
CA GLY A 22 -17.91 -6.70 34.35
C GLY A 22 -19.06 -5.67 34.41
N SER A 23 -20.27 -6.22 34.41
CA SER A 23 -21.56 -5.59 34.05
C SER A 23 -22.34 -4.96 35.21
N ALA A 24 -23.12 -3.89 34.92
CA ALA A 24 -24.20 -3.35 35.76
C ALA A 24 -25.15 -2.38 34.99
N ASN A 25 -26.43 -2.79 34.86
CA ASN A 25 -27.52 -2.15 34.10
C ASN A 25 -27.80 -0.66 34.42
N SER A 26 -27.47 0.26 33.51
CA SER A 26 -28.03 1.64 33.41
C SER A 26 -27.71 2.31 32.06
N ALA A 27 -28.33 3.47 31.76
CA ALA A 27 -28.05 4.23 30.53
C ALA A 27 -26.56 4.58 30.42
N GLY A 28 -25.92 4.21 29.29
CA GLY A 28 -24.48 4.36 29.10
C GLY A 28 -23.62 3.28 29.78
N GLU A 29 -24.20 2.16 30.21
CA GLU A 29 -23.49 1.00 30.74
C GLU A 29 -22.41 0.50 29.78
N ASN A 30 -22.71 0.44 28.48
CA ASN A 30 -21.76 0.01 27.47
C ASN A 30 -20.94 1.17 26.87
N ALA A 31 -21.04 2.39 27.41
CA ALA A 31 -20.40 3.56 26.80
C ALA A 31 -18.87 3.46 26.83
N LYS A 32 -18.29 2.73 27.80
CA LYS A 32 -16.85 2.48 27.85
C LYS A 32 -16.45 1.44 26.80
N GLU A 33 -17.11 0.30 26.79
CA GLU A 33 -16.90 -0.79 25.84
C GLU A 33 -17.09 -0.29 24.40
N PHE A 34 -18.12 0.53 24.16
CA PHE A 34 -18.36 1.15 22.87
C PHE A 34 -17.23 2.11 22.46
N ARG A 35 -16.71 2.95 23.36
CA ARG A 35 -15.55 3.80 23.06
C ARG A 35 -14.34 2.96 22.68
N ASP A 36 -14.09 1.87 23.39
CA ASP A 36 -12.96 0.99 23.10
C ASP A 36 -13.16 0.27 21.74
N LEU A 37 -14.38 -0.20 21.44
CA LEU A 37 -14.73 -0.78 20.15
C LEU A 37 -14.69 0.26 19.01
N CYS A 38 -14.99 1.54 19.26
CA CYS A 38 -14.78 2.61 18.29
C CYS A 38 -13.30 2.82 17.97
N VAL A 39 -12.40 2.68 18.95
CA VAL A 39 -10.95 2.73 18.71
C VAL A 39 -10.53 1.55 17.83
N ILE A 40 -11.04 0.34 18.12
CA ILE A 40 -10.78 -0.85 17.30
C ILE A 40 -11.37 -0.66 15.89
N TYR A 41 -12.59 -0.14 15.75
CA TYR A 41 -13.22 0.16 14.46
C TYR A 41 -12.35 1.10 13.63
N LYS A 42 -11.85 2.19 14.22
CA LYS A 42 -10.93 3.12 13.55
C LYS A 42 -9.64 2.43 13.09
N LEU A 43 -9.10 1.51 13.89
CA LEU A 43 -7.93 0.73 13.53
C LEU A 43 -8.23 -0.24 12.37
N LEU A 44 -9.35 -0.96 12.41
CA LEU A 44 -9.72 -1.94 11.39
C LEU A 44 -10.13 -1.29 10.06
N THR A 45 -10.66 -0.07 10.12
CA THR A 45 -11.00 0.73 8.93
C THR A 45 -9.82 1.54 8.39
N ALA A 46 -8.68 1.60 9.10
CA ALA A 46 -7.51 2.33 8.65
C ALA A 46 -6.82 1.68 7.43
N VAL A 47 -6.31 2.51 6.52
CA VAL A 47 -5.42 2.08 5.45
C VAL A 47 -4.01 1.90 6.04
N PRO A 48 -3.38 0.73 5.93
CA PRO A 48 -2.00 0.55 6.38
C PRO A 48 -1.07 1.56 5.69
N PRO A 49 -0.30 2.36 6.44
CA PRO A 49 0.52 3.41 5.86
C PRO A 49 1.60 2.83 4.94
N GLU A 50 1.95 3.59 3.89
CA GLU A 50 3.12 3.25 3.09
C GLU A 50 4.39 3.65 3.84
N PRO A 51 5.36 2.75 4.02
CA PRO A 51 6.64 3.11 4.61
C PRO A 51 7.35 4.15 3.73
N LYS A 52 7.65 5.30 4.32
CA LYS A 52 8.44 6.35 3.68
C LYS A 52 9.78 6.52 4.38
N MET A 53 10.76 6.93 3.61
CA MET A 53 12.04 7.35 4.12
C MET A 53 11.98 8.83 4.47
N ALA A 54 12.60 9.20 5.60
CA ALA A 54 12.82 10.59 5.94
C ALA A 54 13.55 11.32 4.80
N ALA A 55 13.35 12.64 4.75
CA ALA A 55 14.14 13.52 3.90
C ALA A 55 15.64 13.39 4.21
N ILE A 56 16.48 13.38 3.17
CA ILE A 56 17.95 13.38 3.30
C ILE A 56 18.50 14.50 2.42
N GLY A 57 19.45 15.28 2.95
CA GLY A 57 20.11 16.36 2.22
C GLY A 57 19.17 17.55 1.97
N THR A 58 19.07 17.99 0.71
CA THR A 58 18.21 19.11 0.29
C THR A 58 16.76 18.71 -0.01
N ALA A 59 16.42 17.42 0.09
CA ALA A 59 15.04 16.98 -0.07
C ALA A 59 14.17 17.52 1.06
N THR A 60 12.98 18.02 0.75
CA THR A 60 12.05 18.61 1.74
C THR A 60 10.86 17.70 2.07
N THR A 61 10.70 16.59 1.35
CA THR A 61 9.54 15.69 1.48
C THR A 61 9.96 14.25 1.68
N GLU A 62 9.20 13.53 2.51
CA GLU A 62 9.30 12.08 2.63
C GLU A 62 8.93 11.39 1.31
N GLU A 63 9.67 10.34 0.95
CA GLU A 63 9.44 9.58 -0.28
C GLU A 63 9.70 8.09 -0.06
N THR A 64 9.21 7.25 -0.97
CA THR A 64 9.50 5.81 -0.94
C THR A 64 10.94 5.54 -1.36
N ALA A 65 11.51 4.43 -0.88
CA ALA A 65 12.84 3.98 -1.30
C ALA A 65 12.94 3.82 -2.83
N LYS A 66 11.85 3.39 -3.48
CA LYS A 66 11.78 3.24 -4.94
C LYS A 66 11.88 4.58 -5.69
N ASN A 67 11.16 5.61 -5.24
CA ASN A 67 11.23 6.93 -5.85
C ASN A 67 12.61 7.56 -5.66
N ARG A 68 13.20 7.38 -4.48
CA ARG A 68 14.58 7.81 -4.21
C ARG A 68 15.58 7.10 -5.11
N MET A 69 15.46 5.78 -5.24
CA MET A 69 16.33 4.98 -6.11
C MET A 69 16.19 5.40 -7.58
N LYS A 70 14.97 5.71 -8.05
CA LYS A 70 14.75 6.28 -9.39
C LYS A 70 15.56 7.57 -9.60
N THR A 71 15.54 8.47 -8.62
CA THR A 71 16.32 9.73 -8.69
C THR A 71 17.82 9.48 -8.71
N ILE A 72 18.31 8.52 -7.90
CA ILE A 72 19.73 8.14 -7.86
C ILE A 72 20.16 7.52 -9.19
N LEU A 73 19.38 6.58 -9.74
CA LEU A 73 19.64 5.98 -11.04
C LEU A 73 19.72 7.06 -12.13
N ALA A 74 18.75 7.97 -12.20
CA ALA A 74 18.76 9.07 -13.16
C ALA A 74 20.04 9.90 -13.11
N LYS A 75 20.57 10.19 -11.90
CA LYS A 75 21.86 10.89 -11.74
C LYS A 75 23.04 10.05 -12.24
N ILE A 76 23.06 8.74 -11.94
CA ILE A 76 24.11 7.82 -12.39
C ILE A 76 24.09 7.63 -13.91
N VAL A 77 22.91 7.56 -14.52
CA VAL A 77 22.73 7.53 -15.97
C VAL A 77 23.32 8.79 -16.57
N ASN A 78 22.93 9.97 -16.08
CA ASN A 78 23.48 11.24 -16.56
C ASN A 78 25.00 11.28 -16.44
N LEU A 79 25.57 10.87 -15.30
CA LEU A 79 27.01 10.79 -15.11
C LEU A 79 27.67 9.87 -16.14
N ASN A 80 27.12 8.68 -16.41
CA ASN A 80 27.64 7.78 -17.43
C ASN A 80 27.63 8.40 -18.83
N LEU A 81 26.57 9.14 -19.18
CA LEU A 81 26.46 9.82 -20.48
C LEU A 81 27.48 10.93 -20.67
N THR A 82 27.96 11.55 -19.58
CA THR A 82 29.04 12.55 -19.66
C THR A 82 30.38 11.96 -20.10
N ALA A 83 30.61 10.70 -19.75
CA ALA A 83 31.82 9.96 -20.08
C ALA A 83 31.67 9.12 -21.35
N ALA A 84 30.46 9.02 -21.90
CA ALA A 84 30.18 8.31 -23.13
C ALA A 84 30.83 9.01 -24.34
N GLU A 85 31.12 8.21 -25.36
CA GLU A 85 31.65 8.72 -26.62
C GLU A 85 30.56 9.54 -27.35
N PRO A 86 30.91 10.61 -28.08
CA PRO A 86 29.93 11.48 -28.75
C PRO A 86 28.92 10.70 -29.60
N GLN A 87 29.38 9.66 -30.30
CA GLN A 87 28.55 8.78 -31.13
C GLN A 87 27.51 7.96 -30.32
N MET A 88 27.83 7.59 -29.08
CA MET A 88 26.86 6.95 -28.17
C MET A 88 25.76 7.94 -27.77
N ASN A 89 26.15 9.18 -27.47
CA ASN A 89 25.19 10.22 -27.08
C ASN A 89 24.27 10.60 -28.24
N GLU A 90 24.76 10.63 -29.47
CA GLU A 90 23.95 10.83 -30.67
C GLU A 90 22.97 9.68 -30.90
N ALA A 91 23.41 8.43 -30.74
CA ALA A 91 22.55 7.26 -30.84
C ALA A 91 21.40 7.31 -29.82
N LEU A 92 21.69 7.70 -28.57
CA LEU A 92 20.69 7.82 -27.51
C LEU A 92 19.72 9.00 -27.73
N LYS A 93 20.17 10.10 -28.36
CA LYS A 93 19.28 11.22 -28.77
C LYS A 93 18.31 10.84 -29.88
N ALA A 94 18.71 9.93 -30.77
CA ALA A 94 17.88 9.47 -31.88
C ALA A 94 16.81 8.46 -31.42
N LYS A 95 15.97 8.87 -30.47
CA LYS A 95 14.94 8.03 -29.81
C LYS A 95 14.06 7.26 -30.79
N GLU A 96 13.64 7.90 -31.88
CA GLU A 96 12.79 7.24 -32.89
C GLU A 96 13.51 6.07 -33.57
N LYS A 97 14.82 6.20 -33.76
CA LYS A 97 15.67 5.21 -34.42
C LYS A 97 16.16 4.11 -33.47
N TYR A 98 16.54 4.48 -32.23
CA TYR A 98 17.22 3.59 -31.29
C TYR A 98 16.64 3.56 -29.87
N GLY A 99 15.35 3.85 -29.69
CA GLY A 99 14.72 4.03 -28.38
C GLY A 99 14.61 2.80 -27.46
N THR A 100 15.27 1.69 -27.78
CA THR A 100 15.35 0.47 -26.94
C THR A 100 16.74 -0.15 -27.04
N ALA A 101 17.15 -0.88 -26.01
CA ALA A 101 18.40 -1.64 -25.99
C ALA A 101 18.47 -2.62 -27.15
N ALA A 102 17.36 -3.30 -27.47
CA ALA A 102 17.24 -4.19 -28.62
C ALA A 102 17.63 -3.50 -29.94
N LYS A 103 17.19 -2.26 -30.17
CA LYS A 103 17.53 -1.48 -31.38
C LYS A 103 18.96 -0.96 -31.38
N LEU A 104 19.55 -0.71 -30.21
CA LEU A 104 20.96 -0.29 -30.12
C LEU A 104 21.91 -1.47 -30.32
N GLN A 105 21.53 -2.66 -29.87
CA GLN A 105 22.39 -3.85 -29.84
C GLN A 105 22.11 -4.85 -30.97
N GLU A 106 21.09 -4.61 -31.82
CA GLU A 106 20.81 -5.45 -33.00
C GLU A 106 22.03 -5.55 -33.93
N GLU A 107 22.16 -6.69 -34.61
CA GLU A 107 23.32 -7.00 -35.45
C GLU A 107 23.52 -6.02 -36.62
N SER A 108 22.42 -5.50 -37.16
CA SER A 108 22.38 -4.50 -38.23
C SER A 108 22.67 -3.07 -37.76
N SER A 109 22.74 -2.82 -36.45
CA SER A 109 22.88 -1.47 -35.94
C SER A 109 24.31 -0.95 -36.14
N PRO A 110 24.49 0.20 -36.80
CA PRO A 110 25.82 0.80 -36.99
C PRO A 110 26.46 1.24 -35.67
N VAL A 111 25.68 1.26 -34.58
CA VAL A 111 26.12 1.66 -33.23
C VAL A 111 26.24 0.48 -32.27
N LYS A 112 25.98 -0.77 -32.70
CA LYS A 112 26.05 -1.98 -31.85
C LYS A 112 27.33 -2.06 -31.05
N ASN A 113 28.47 -1.87 -31.70
CA ASN A 113 29.78 -1.98 -31.08
C ASN A 113 30.03 -0.91 -30.00
N LEU A 114 29.32 0.21 -30.05
CA LEU A 114 29.42 1.28 -29.04
C LEU A 114 28.76 0.88 -27.72
N PHE A 115 27.77 -0.03 -27.75
CA PHE A 115 27.02 -0.52 -26.59
C PHE A 115 27.36 -1.98 -26.24
N ALA A 116 28.41 -2.53 -26.86
CA ALA A 116 28.86 -3.89 -26.62
C ALA A 116 29.34 -4.05 -25.16
N GLY A 117 28.89 -5.12 -24.49
CA GLY A 117 29.23 -5.41 -23.10
C GLY A 117 28.39 -4.68 -22.04
N ILE A 118 27.39 -3.90 -22.46
CA ILE A 118 26.36 -3.35 -21.56
C ILE A 118 25.18 -4.32 -21.52
N ASP A 119 24.73 -4.67 -20.31
CA ASP A 119 23.53 -5.48 -20.12
C ASP A 119 22.29 -4.78 -20.72
N SER A 120 21.42 -5.54 -21.41
CA SER A 120 20.28 -4.96 -22.12
C SER A 120 19.25 -4.31 -21.18
N ASN A 121 19.03 -4.87 -19.98
CA ASN A 121 18.11 -4.27 -19.01
C ASN A 121 18.68 -2.97 -18.45
N LEU A 122 19.99 -2.94 -18.17
CA LEU A 122 20.68 -1.70 -17.80
C LEU A 122 20.58 -0.66 -18.90
N LEU A 123 20.76 -1.06 -20.17
CA LEU A 123 20.70 -0.16 -21.32
C LEU A 123 19.27 0.39 -21.54
N ASP A 124 18.23 -0.44 -21.40
CA ASP A 124 16.83 0.02 -21.47
C ASP A 124 16.48 0.98 -20.33
N ALA A 125 16.96 0.71 -19.11
CA ALA A 125 16.81 1.63 -17.98
C ALA A 125 17.52 2.97 -18.25
N MET A 126 18.74 2.94 -18.78
CA MET A 126 19.49 4.13 -19.18
C MET A 126 18.77 4.95 -20.25
N ILE A 127 18.22 4.32 -21.30
CA ILE A 127 17.48 5.00 -22.38
C ILE A 127 16.21 5.65 -21.81
N LYS A 128 15.46 4.93 -20.98
CA LYS A 128 14.22 5.43 -20.38
C LYS A 128 14.50 6.65 -19.50
N ASP A 129 15.44 6.53 -18.57
CA ASP A 129 15.78 7.62 -17.65
C ASP A 129 16.36 8.82 -18.40
N TYR A 130 17.17 8.60 -19.45
CA TYR A 130 17.66 9.65 -20.32
C TYR A 130 16.53 10.44 -21.00
N ASN A 131 15.54 9.73 -21.55
CA ASN A 131 14.40 10.35 -22.21
C ASN A 131 13.52 11.15 -21.23
N ASP A 132 13.28 10.61 -20.03
CA ASP A 132 12.57 11.32 -18.95
C ASP A 132 13.32 12.61 -18.56
N LEU A 133 14.66 12.59 -18.57
CA LEU A 133 15.51 13.74 -18.22
C LEU A 133 15.61 14.79 -19.34
N GLN A 134 15.68 14.38 -20.60
CA GLN A 134 15.61 15.28 -21.77
C GLN A 134 14.32 16.10 -21.77
N THR A 135 13.21 15.48 -21.35
CA THR A 135 11.91 16.15 -21.20
C THR A 135 11.95 17.27 -20.14
N ASN A 136 12.97 17.27 -19.26
CA ASN A 136 13.16 18.23 -18.18
C ASN A 136 14.47 19.02 -18.36
N SER A 137 14.59 19.70 -19.52
CA SER A 137 15.84 20.26 -20.05
C SER A 137 16.63 21.20 -19.11
N ASP A 138 15.96 21.85 -18.16
CA ASP A 138 16.62 22.75 -17.20
C ASP A 138 17.46 21.99 -16.18
N LYS A 139 17.02 20.81 -15.74
CA LYS A 139 17.81 19.92 -14.87
C LYS A 139 19.07 19.43 -15.58
N LEU A 140 18.97 19.18 -16.90
CA LEU A 140 20.11 18.78 -17.71
C LEU A 140 21.13 19.94 -17.85
N LYS A 141 20.67 21.17 -18.01
CA LYS A 141 21.56 22.36 -18.04
C LYS A 141 22.28 22.57 -16.71
N GLU A 142 21.57 22.47 -15.59
CA GLU A 142 22.15 22.60 -14.25
C GLU A 142 23.19 21.51 -14.00
N PHE A 143 22.86 20.26 -14.33
CA PHE A 143 23.80 19.14 -14.25
C PHE A 143 25.06 19.37 -15.11
N ASN A 144 24.90 19.81 -16.37
CA ASN A 144 26.05 20.08 -17.23
C ASN A 144 26.97 21.16 -16.67
N LYS A 145 26.40 22.17 -16.02
CA LYS A 145 27.13 23.25 -15.35
C LYS A 145 27.88 22.73 -14.12
N ASP A 146 27.21 21.99 -13.25
CA ASP A 146 27.78 21.49 -11.99
C ASP A 146 28.96 20.54 -12.21
N TYR A 147 28.95 19.79 -13.30
CA TYR A 147 29.98 18.79 -13.62
C TYR A 147 30.93 19.21 -14.74
N GLY A 148 30.87 20.46 -15.22
CA GLY A 148 31.84 21.03 -16.17
C GLY A 148 31.92 20.27 -17.50
N LEU A 149 30.77 20.01 -18.12
CA LEU A 149 30.66 19.21 -19.34
C LEU A 149 30.81 20.05 -20.63
N PRO A 150 31.30 19.47 -21.74
CA PRO A 150 31.71 18.07 -21.92
C PRO A 150 33.09 17.77 -21.32
N LEU A 151 33.29 16.53 -20.86
CA LEU A 151 34.58 16.07 -20.35
C LEU A 151 35.60 15.93 -21.49
N SER A 152 36.88 16.21 -21.19
CA SER A 152 37.99 15.93 -22.12
C SER A 152 38.16 14.42 -22.34
N GLU A 153 38.74 14.03 -23.47
CA GLU A 153 38.92 12.61 -23.83
C GLU A 153 39.72 11.82 -22.78
N SER A 154 40.80 12.40 -22.24
CA SER A 154 41.59 11.74 -21.19
C SER A 154 40.77 11.52 -19.91
N LYS A 155 39.94 12.49 -19.50
CA LYS A 155 39.04 12.36 -18.35
C LYS A 155 37.97 11.30 -18.60
N ARG A 156 37.39 11.25 -19.81
CA ARG A 156 36.41 10.22 -20.19
C ARG A 156 37.01 8.82 -20.09
N LYS A 157 38.22 8.60 -20.63
CA LYS A 157 38.91 7.30 -20.59
C LYS A 157 39.17 6.81 -19.16
N ILE A 158 39.49 7.72 -18.24
CA ILE A 158 39.72 7.40 -16.81
C ILE A 158 38.41 7.10 -16.08
N LEU A 159 37.35 7.89 -16.32
CA LEU A 159 36.09 7.81 -15.57
C LEU A 159 35.14 6.72 -16.07
N LYS A 160 35.18 6.36 -17.36
CA LYS A 160 34.30 5.35 -17.99
C LYS A 160 34.21 4.03 -17.19
N PRO A 161 35.31 3.36 -16.79
CA PRO A 161 35.21 2.11 -16.02
C PRO A 161 34.63 2.30 -14.60
N GLN A 162 34.90 3.43 -13.96
CA GLN A 162 34.39 3.72 -12.61
C GLN A 162 32.88 3.99 -12.64
N LEU A 163 32.42 4.75 -13.62
CA LEU A 163 31.01 5.08 -13.80
C LEU A 163 30.20 3.85 -14.24
N ALA A 164 30.78 2.97 -15.07
CA ALA A 164 30.18 1.68 -15.41
C ALA A 164 30.02 0.77 -14.18
N ARG A 165 31.04 0.70 -13.31
CA ARG A 165 30.94 -0.04 -12.04
C ARG A 165 29.86 0.54 -11.14
N LEU A 166 29.77 1.87 -11.02
CA LEU A 166 28.73 2.56 -10.26
C LEU A 166 27.32 2.23 -10.81
N ALA A 167 27.15 2.21 -12.13
CA ALA A 167 25.89 1.84 -12.79
C ALA A 167 25.47 0.41 -12.44
N ASN A 168 26.40 -0.54 -12.55
CA ASN A 168 26.14 -1.94 -12.27
C ASN A 168 25.75 -2.18 -10.80
N GLU A 169 26.46 -1.56 -9.86
CA GLU A 169 26.12 -1.68 -8.44
C GLU A 169 24.78 -1.02 -8.11
N ALA A 170 24.48 0.14 -8.71
CA ALA A 170 23.20 0.80 -8.53
C ALA A 170 22.03 0.00 -9.12
N ALA A 171 22.23 -0.69 -10.25
CA ALA A 171 21.23 -1.57 -10.85
C ALA A 171 20.89 -2.75 -9.92
N LYS A 172 21.90 -3.42 -9.35
CA LYS A 172 21.71 -4.49 -8.35
C LYS A 172 20.92 -4.02 -7.13
N ILE A 173 21.26 -2.83 -6.61
CA ILE A 173 20.51 -2.24 -5.49
C ILE A 173 19.07 -1.94 -5.89
N ASN A 174 18.83 -1.43 -7.10
CA ASN A 174 17.50 -1.14 -7.60
C ASN A 174 16.62 -2.40 -7.77
N GLU A 175 17.19 -3.54 -8.17
CA GLU A 175 16.49 -4.82 -8.17
C GLU A 175 16.02 -5.19 -6.76
N GLY A 176 16.90 -5.06 -5.76
CA GLY A 176 16.56 -5.27 -4.35
C GLY A 176 15.46 -4.34 -3.86
N VAL A 177 15.56 -3.03 -4.16
CA VAL A 177 14.53 -2.03 -3.81
C VAL A 177 13.20 -2.32 -4.50
N THR A 178 13.20 -2.77 -5.75
CA THR A 178 11.99 -3.12 -6.49
C THR A 178 11.30 -4.35 -5.91
N SER A 179 12.08 -5.36 -5.49
CA SER A 179 11.57 -6.53 -4.80
C SER A 179 10.93 -6.17 -3.45
N LEU A 180 11.58 -5.29 -2.68
CA LEU A 180 11.05 -4.78 -1.42
C LEU A 180 9.77 -3.94 -1.60
N ASP A 181 9.73 -3.05 -2.59
CA ASP A 181 8.51 -2.28 -2.93
C ASP A 181 7.32 -3.18 -3.23
N THR A 182 7.55 -4.26 -4.00
CA THR A 182 6.53 -5.27 -4.31
C THR A 182 6.05 -5.97 -3.05
N THR A 183 6.98 -6.39 -2.19
CA THR A 183 6.69 -7.04 -0.91
C THR A 183 5.89 -6.13 0.02
N ILE A 184 6.25 -4.85 0.10
CA ILE A 184 5.53 -3.84 0.90
C ILE A 184 4.08 -3.71 0.41
N LYS A 185 3.86 -3.57 -0.90
CA LYS A 185 2.52 -3.45 -1.48
C LYS A 185 1.64 -4.67 -1.18
N GLN A 186 2.19 -5.87 -1.38
CA GLN A 186 1.49 -7.12 -1.09
C GLN A 186 1.17 -7.27 0.40
N THR A 187 2.13 -6.93 1.27
CA THR A 187 1.95 -7.00 2.73
C THR A 187 0.89 -6.01 3.20
N ARG A 188 0.91 -4.77 2.70
CA ARG A 188 -0.10 -3.75 3.00
C ARG A 188 -1.49 -4.20 2.53
N LEU A 189 -1.60 -4.76 1.33
CA LEU A 189 -2.86 -5.27 0.79
C LEU A 189 -3.40 -6.42 1.66
N GLN A 190 -2.55 -7.38 2.01
CA GLN A 190 -2.97 -8.49 2.86
C GLN A 190 -3.39 -8.01 4.25
N LEU A 191 -2.63 -7.11 4.87
CA LEU A 191 -2.99 -6.53 6.15
C LEU A 191 -4.34 -5.79 6.07
N ARG A 192 -4.56 -5.02 5.00
CA ARG A 192 -5.85 -4.36 4.77
C ARG A 192 -7.00 -5.37 4.71
N LYS A 193 -6.82 -6.49 3.99
CA LYS A 193 -7.82 -7.57 3.91
C LYS A 193 -8.06 -8.24 5.27
N ASP A 194 -7.01 -8.50 6.03
CA ASP A 194 -7.10 -9.10 7.36
C ASP A 194 -7.85 -8.18 8.35
N LEU A 195 -7.57 -6.87 8.33
CA LEU A 195 -8.27 -5.88 9.15
C LEU A 195 -9.76 -5.80 8.80
N LEU A 196 -10.09 -5.75 7.50
CA LEU A 196 -11.48 -5.74 7.05
C LEU A 196 -12.20 -7.05 7.34
N THR A 197 -11.50 -8.18 7.31
CA THR A 197 -12.07 -9.49 7.69
C THR A 197 -12.35 -9.56 9.19
N ALA A 198 -11.51 -8.94 10.03
CA ALA A 198 -11.80 -8.80 11.45
C ALA A 198 -13.01 -7.89 11.72
N LEU A 199 -13.22 -6.87 10.88
CA LEU A 199 -14.35 -5.96 10.99
C LEU A 199 -15.67 -6.61 10.55
N TYR A 200 -15.70 -7.17 9.34
CA TYR A 200 -16.92 -7.65 8.70
C TYR A 200 -17.06 -9.17 8.66
N GLY A 201 -16.11 -9.91 9.23
CA GLY A 201 -16.14 -11.36 9.26
C GLY A 201 -15.94 -12.02 7.90
N LYS A 202 -16.16 -13.34 7.88
CA LYS A 202 -15.94 -14.18 6.69
C LYS A 202 -16.99 -14.00 5.59
N ALA A 203 -18.19 -13.53 5.93
CA ALA A 203 -19.27 -13.32 4.96
C ALA A 203 -18.89 -12.25 3.92
N ALA A 204 -18.12 -11.24 4.32
CA ALA A 204 -17.60 -10.18 3.47
C ALA A 204 -16.40 -10.56 2.59
N ALA A 205 -15.93 -11.82 2.66
CA ALA A 205 -14.75 -12.27 1.93
C ALA A 205 -14.80 -11.98 0.41
N PRO A 206 -15.93 -12.13 -0.32
CA PRO A 206 -15.98 -11.81 -1.75
C PRO A 206 -15.61 -10.35 -2.05
N THR A 207 -16.20 -9.39 -1.33
CA THR A 207 -15.92 -7.96 -1.51
C THR A 207 -14.52 -7.59 -1.06
N ILE A 208 -14.07 -8.11 0.09
CA ILE A 208 -12.72 -7.86 0.62
C ILE A 208 -11.64 -8.41 -0.33
N ASN A 209 -11.84 -9.62 -0.86
CA ASN A 209 -10.85 -10.27 -1.72
C ASN A 209 -10.72 -9.61 -3.11
N ALA A 210 -11.76 -8.90 -3.56
CA ALA A 210 -11.73 -8.11 -4.78
C ALA A 210 -10.79 -6.89 -4.71
N LEU A 211 -10.35 -6.48 -3.51
CA LEU A 211 -9.36 -5.41 -3.38
C LEU A 211 -8.02 -5.80 -4.02
N THR A 212 -7.53 -4.92 -4.89
CA THR A 212 -6.22 -5.03 -5.56
C THR A 212 -5.24 -3.93 -5.14
N ASP A 213 -5.72 -2.86 -4.51
CA ASP A 213 -4.93 -1.74 -3.98
C ASP A 213 -5.21 -1.59 -2.48
N PRO A 214 -4.19 -1.54 -1.61
CA PRO A 214 -4.38 -1.30 -0.17
C PRO A 214 -5.08 0.03 0.16
N ASN A 215 -5.01 1.04 -0.72
CA ASN A 215 -5.61 2.36 -0.51
C ASN A 215 -7.02 2.47 -1.11
N ALA A 216 -7.50 1.45 -1.84
CA ALA A 216 -8.84 1.49 -2.39
C ALA A 216 -9.89 1.54 -1.28
N LEU A 217 -10.93 2.35 -1.51
CA LEU A 217 -12.11 2.34 -0.66
C LEU A 217 -12.78 0.97 -0.79
N LEU A 218 -13.25 0.44 0.33
CA LEU A 218 -14.11 -0.73 0.30
C LEU A 218 -15.46 -0.30 -0.28
N THR A 219 -15.92 -1.00 -1.30
CA THR A 219 -17.29 -0.81 -1.80
C THR A 219 -18.30 -1.21 -0.73
N ALA A 220 -19.48 -0.61 -0.75
CA ALA A 220 -20.55 -1.01 0.16
C ALA A 220 -20.78 -2.53 0.10
N LEU A 221 -20.95 -3.15 1.26
CA LEU A 221 -21.23 -4.57 1.32
C LEU A 221 -22.68 -4.80 0.88
N PRO A 222 -22.97 -5.89 0.15
CA PRO A 222 -24.33 -6.36 0.04
C PRO A 222 -24.81 -6.90 1.40
N ALA A 223 -26.10 -6.77 1.69
CA ALA A 223 -26.70 -7.29 2.93
C ALA A 223 -26.37 -8.77 3.18
N THR A 224 -26.32 -9.59 2.12
CA THR A 224 -25.95 -11.02 2.18
C THR A 224 -24.51 -11.29 2.62
N GLN A 225 -23.67 -10.26 2.67
CA GLN A 225 -22.27 -10.32 3.07
C GLN A 225 -22.02 -9.64 4.42
N PHE A 226 -23.03 -9.00 5.00
CA PHE A 226 -22.97 -8.53 6.37
C PHE A 226 -22.84 -9.73 7.32
N PRO A 227 -22.04 -9.68 8.40
CA PRO A 227 -21.84 -10.80 9.31
C PRO A 227 -23.01 -11.00 10.27
N TRP A 228 -24.20 -11.17 9.72
CA TRP A 228 -25.43 -11.42 10.44
C TRP A 228 -26.23 -12.51 9.71
N ASP A 229 -26.85 -13.39 10.48
CA ASP A 229 -27.68 -14.46 9.95
C ASP A 229 -29.14 -14.00 9.91
N ASP A 230 -29.70 -13.94 8.70
CA ASP A 230 -31.10 -13.54 8.42
C ASP A 230 -32.16 -14.49 9.00
N SER A 231 -31.74 -15.64 9.52
CA SER A 231 -32.64 -16.62 10.14
C SER A 231 -32.76 -16.47 11.66
N SER A 232 -31.97 -15.58 12.28
CA SER A 232 -31.87 -15.44 13.74
C SER A 232 -32.25 -14.03 14.22
N THR A 233 -33.07 -13.95 15.26
CA THR A 233 -33.34 -12.67 15.93
C THR A 233 -32.09 -12.14 16.63
N ARG A 234 -32.01 -10.83 16.88
CA ARG A 234 -30.93 -10.25 17.69
C ARG A 234 -30.76 -10.95 19.02
N ALA A 235 -31.85 -11.22 19.74
CA ALA A 235 -31.77 -11.91 21.03
C ALA A 235 -31.11 -13.30 20.90
N ALA A 236 -31.47 -14.07 19.87
CA ALA A 236 -30.89 -15.38 19.61
C ALA A 236 -29.43 -15.32 19.13
N THR A 237 -29.08 -14.31 18.33
CA THR A 237 -27.72 -14.10 17.83
C THR A 237 -26.78 -13.62 18.93
N CYS A 238 -27.23 -12.66 19.75
CA CYS A 238 -26.43 -12.01 20.78
C CYS A 238 -26.42 -12.73 22.13
N ALA A 239 -27.19 -13.81 22.30
CA ALA A 239 -27.27 -14.56 23.56
C ALA A 239 -25.92 -15.16 23.99
N LYS A 240 -25.05 -15.52 23.04
CA LYS A 240 -23.75 -16.14 23.34
C LYS A 240 -22.71 -15.85 22.27
N ALA A 241 -21.55 -15.36 22.70
CA ALA A 241 -20.39 -15.19 21.85
C ALA A 241 -19.86 -16.55 21.35
N SER A 242 -19.42 -16.57 20.09
CA SER A 242 -18.86 -17.73 19.42
C SER A 242 -17.97 -17.29 18.26
N ASN A 243 -16.98 -18.12 17.90
CA ASN A 243 -16.16 -17.93 16.71
C ASN A 243 -16.89 -18.36 15.41
N ASN A 244 -18.14 -18.80 15.51
CA ASN A 244 -18.95 -19.18 14.37
C ASN A 244 -19.39 -17.93 13.59
N ALA A 245 -19.45 -18.03 12.25
CA ALA A 245 -19.92 -16.94 11.42
C ALA A 245 -21.31 -16.46 11.84
N GLY A 246 -21.53 -15.14 11.80
CA GLY A 246 -22.80 -14.53 12.19
C GLY A 246 -23.08 -14.47 13.69
N LYS A 247 -22.10 -14.81 14.55
CA LYS A 247 -22.21 -14.68 16.01
C LYS A 247 -21.26 -13.59 16.54
N PRO A 248 -21.60 -12.93 17.67
CA PRO A 248 -20.67 -12.01 18.32
C PRO A 248 -19.38 -12.74 18.71
N GLY A 249 -18.25 -12.06 18.59
CA GLY A 249 -16.90 -12.60 18.70
C GLY A 249 -16.30 -13.06 17.36
N ALA A 250 -17.10 -13.24 16.30
CA ALA A 250 -16.61 -13.61 14.98
C ALA A 250 -16.31 -12.41 14.07
N ALA A 251 -16.89 -11.24 14.34
CA ALA A 251 -16.67 -9.99 13.61
C ALA A 251 -17.04 -8.77 14.48
N LEU A 252 -16.25 -7.70 14.42
CA LEU A 252 -16.50 -6.49 15.21
C LEU A 252 -17.86 -5.86 14.86
N ALA A 253 -18.29 -5.90 13.59
CA ALA A 253 -19.59 -5.39 13.18
C ALA A 253 -20.75 -6.10 13.89
N THR A 254 -20.65 -7.42 14.09
CA THR A 254 -21.64 -8.21 14.85
C THR A 254 -21.62 -7.83 16.33
N ASP A 255 -20.42 -7.61 16.91
CA ASP A 255 -20.27 -7.18 18.30
C ASP A 255 -20.89 -5.80 18.54
N LEU A 256 -20.65 -4.85 17.64
CA LEU A 256 -21.24 -3.50 17.68
C LEU A 256 -22.77 -3.56 17.58
N VAL A 257 -23.33 -4.38 16.69
CA VAL A 257 -24.78 -4.58 16.60
C VAL A 257 -25.32 -5.19 17.89
N CYS A 258 -24.66 -6.18 18.46
CA CYS A 258 -25.11 -6.80 19.70
C CYS A 258 -25.08 -5.85 20.91
N LEU A 259 -24.11 -4.92 20.97
CA LEU A 259 -23.96 -3.99 22.10
C LEU A 259 -24.79 -2.72 21.99
N CYS A 260 -25.02 -2.22 20.77
CA CYS A 260 -25.56 -0.87 20.55
C CYS A 260 -26.94 -0.79 19.92
N VAL A 261 -27.50 -1.94 19.54
CA VAL A 261 -28.82 -2.01 18.91
C VAL A 261 -29.74 -2.74 19.86
N ILE A 262 -31.00 -2.33 20.02
CA ILE A 262 -32.02 -3.11 20.75
C ILE A 262 -33.00 -3.75 19.78
N SER A 263 -33.66 -4.81 20.24
CA SER A 263 -34.61 -5.61 19.45
C SER A 263 -35.96 -4.91 19.18
N HIS A 264 -36.16 -3.64 19.54
CA HIS A 264 -37.45 -2.95 19.44
C HIS A 264 -37.34 -1.53 18.86
N SER A 265 -38.45 -1.00 18.36
CA SER A 265 -38.61 0.32 17.72
C SER A 265 -38.40 1.54 18.65
N ALA A 266 -37.92 1.34 19.88
CA ALA A 266 -37.62 2.41 20.80
C ALA A 266 -36.21 2.97 20.53
N GLN A 267 -36.03 4.27 20.77
CA GLN A 267 -34.69 4.87 20.76
C GLN A 267 -33.86 4.25 21.89
N ASP A 268 -32.66 3.81 21.56
CA ASP A 268 -31.71 3.28 22.53
C ASP A 268 -30.47 4.18 22.63
N ASN A 269 -30.08 4.46 23.87
CA ASN A 269 -28.87 5.21 24.21
C ASN A 269 -27.85 4.35 24.97
N THR A 270 -27.95 3.01 24.87
CA THR A 270 -27.04 2.07 25.56
C THR A 270 -25.56 2.33 25.21
N CYS A 271 -25.27 2.74 23.97
CA CYS A 271 -23.92 3.15 23.53
C CYS A 271 -23.68 4.68 23.55
N GLY A 272 -24.60 5.47 24.10
CA GLY A 272 -24.50 6.93 24.24
C GLY A 272 -25.64 7.71 23.57
N THR A 273 -25.67 9.03 23.78
CA THR A 273 -26.76 9.92 23.35
C THR A 273 -26.54 10.61 22.00
N ALA A 274 -25.39 10.39 21.35
CA ALA A 274 -24.97 11.15 20.17
C ALA A 274 -25.66 10.73 18.85
N GLN A 275 -26.24 9.53 18.77
CA GLN A 275 -27.07 9.09 17.64
C GLN A 275 -27.96 7.93 18.09
N ALA A 276 -29.29 8.10 17.98
CA ALA A 276 -30.21 6.99 18.20
C ALA A 276 -30.12 6.03 17.01
N VAL A 277 -29.71 4.79 17.25
CA VAL A 277 -29.82 3.74 16.24
C VAL A 277 -31.31 3.40 16.09
N THR A 278 -31.90 3.78 14.96
CA THR A 278 -33.33 3.55 14.69
C THR A 278 -33.52 2.36 13.77
N GLY A 279 -34.03 1.24 14.29
CA GLY A 279 -34.42 0.08 13.49
C GLY A 279 -35.20 -0.95 14.29
N ASP A 280 -36.03 -1.74 13.59
CA ASP A 280 -36.73 -2.87 14.20
C ASP A 280 -35.93 -4.14 13.93
N PHE A 281 -35.35 -4.70 14.99
CA PHE A 281 -34.52 -5.91 14.97
C PHE A 281 -35.22 -7.10 15.63
N SER A 282 -36.54 -7.01 15.79
CA SER A 282 -37.38 -8.09 16.31
C SER A 282 -37.61 -9.20 15.27
N GLY A 283 -37.55 -8.87 13.97
CA GLY A 283 -37.59 -9.81 12.86
C GLY A 283 -36.21 -10.40 12.52
N GLY A 284 -36.17 -11.60 11.94
CA GLY A 284 -34.91 -12.30 11.60
C GLY A 284 -34.04 -11.61 10.54
N PHE A 285 -34.53 -10.60 9.84
CA PHE A 285 -33.89 -10.09 8.62
C PHE A 285 -32.66 -9.21 8.88
N GLY A 286 -31.46 -9.72 8.62
CA GLY A 286 -30.18 -8.98 8.63
C GLY A 286 -30.08 -7.90 7.55
N GLU A 287 -30.97 -7.89 6.55
CA GLU A 287 -31.18 -6.73 5.65
C GLU A 287 -31.52 -5.43 6.42
N SER A 288 -32.05 -5.54 7.64
CA SER A 288 -32.32 -4.39 8.52
C SER A 288 -31.11 -3.97 9.37
N ALA A 289 -30.05 -4.78 9.49
CA ALA A 289 -28.84 -4.49 10.27
C ALA A 289 -27.93 -3.48 9.57
N GLU A 290 -27.64 -3.67 8.29
CA GLU A 290 -26.74 -2.76 7.56
C GLU A 290 -27.40 -1.40 7.30
N SER A 291 -28.63 -1.38 6.77
CA SER A 291 -29.34 -0.14 6.40
C SER A 291 -29.74 0.73 7.59
N ARG A 292 -29.78 0.19 8.82
CA ARG A 292 -30.31 0.87 10.01
C ARG A 292 -29.30 1.06 11.15
N SER A 293 -28.13 0.40 11.09
CA SER A 293 -27.05 0.61 12.06
C SER A 293 -26.14 1.80 11.71
N GLY A 294 -26.14 2.25 10.44
CA GLY A 294 -25.28 3.34 9.99
C GLY A 294 -23.78 3.03 10.07
N ILE A 295 -23.43 1.73 10.12
CA ILE A 295 -22.05 1.20 10.18
C ILE A 295 -21.54 0.91 8.77
#